data_AF-A0A521T3Y1-F1
#
_entry.id   AF-A0A521T3Y1-F1
#
_cell.length_a   1.000
_cell.length_b   1.000
_cell.length_c   1.000
_cell.angle_alpha   90.00
_cell.angle_beta   90.00
_cell.angle_gamma   90.00
#
_symmetry.space_group_name_H-M   'P 1'
#
loop_
_entity.id
_entity.type
_entity.pdbx_description
1 polymer ?
#
loop_
_entity_poly.entity_id
_entity_poly.type
_entity_poly.pdbx_seq_one_letter_code
_entity_poly.pdbx_strand_id
1 'polypeptide(L)'
;MPARCAAFRTRQPAPGTERGAPMTRHLIIGTGVAGVSAAFAIRSVDPVAEIVLIGNEPDKFYSRPGLAYMLTKEIPEKMLFSIQAREFAAQRLSLVNGVVERVDPQGRSIFLRGGQRLDYDRLLFATGATAVMPDLPDIDLKGVVKLDNISDARRIIKLARAGKPAVVVGGGITALELVEGLARRGMNVHYLLRKDRYWGNVLDESESRIIESRLRHEGVTLHFHSDVEALLAKRGAVSGVRLVGGQVLPARLVAFAIGIRPRLSLARSARLEIDRGILVDEFLRTSAPDVYAAGDAAQAYDPNSGRHVLDSLWNPAREQGHTAGLNMAGQPTAYVRKTAFNVTRLAGLTTTIIGTVGGGRDDDLVGIARGDSEVWRDLPHAIACQTHVDVNRVRLMVGERTLVGAIVMGDQTLSQPLQELITEQVDITRVRTALVGANGTLSGVLVDFWKDWRQSRAN
;
A
#
# COMPACT_ATOMS: atom_id res chain seq x y z
N MET A 1 35.07 12.24 -1.33
CA MET A 1 35.57 11.65 -2.60
C MET A 1 34.36 11.28 -3.46
N PRO A 2 34.23 11.79 -4.69
CA PRO A 2 33.05 11.52 -5.50
C PRO A 2 33.09 10.08 -6.02
N ALA A 3 31.99 9.35 -5.84
CA ALA A 3 31.82 8.00 -6.33
C ALA A 3 31.87 7.99 -7.87
N ARG A 4 32.83 7.27 -8.44
CA ARG A 4 32.94 7.07 -9.88
C ARG A 4 31.70 6.33 -10.40
N CYS A 5 31.00 6.95 -11.36
CA CYS A 5 30.08 6.25 -12.26
C CYS A 5 30.82 5.08 -12.92
N ALA A 6 30.36 3.86 -12.71
CA ALA A 6 30.86 2.71 -13.45
C ALA A 6 30.33 2.80 -14.90
N ALA A 7 31.23 3.03 -15.84
CA ALA A 7 30.91 3.04 -17.27
C ALA A 7 30.39 1.65 -17.71
N PHE A 8 29.24 1.64 -18.39
CA PHE A 8 28.73 0.47 -19.11
C PHE A 8 29.79 0.02 -20.13
N ARG A 9 30.37 -1.17 -19.93
CA ARG A 9 31.20 -1.83 -20.95
C ARG A 9 30.30 -2.74 -21.78
N THR A 10 30.11 -2.41 -23.05
CA THR A 10 29.58 -3.31 -24.07
C THR A 10 30.54 -4.50 -24.23
N ARG A 11 30.11 -5.72 -23.88
CA ARG A 11 30.86 -6.95 -24.20
C ARG A 11 30.70 -7.24 -25.69
N GLN A 12 31.81 -7.36 -26.42
CA GLN A 12 31.81 -8.02 -27.73
C GLN A 12 31.63 -9.54 -27.54
N PRO A 13 30.81 -10.22 -28.36
CA PRO A 13 30.65 -11.67 -28.28
C PRO A 13 31.88 -12.39 -28.87
N ALA A 14 32.24 -13.52 -28.27
CA ALA A 14 33.26 -14.42 -28.80
C ALA A 14 32.75 -15.10 -30.10
N PRO A 15 33.63 -15.44 -31.06
CA PRO A 15 33.22 -16.01 -32.33
C PRO A 15 32.88 -17.50 -32.15
N GLY A 16 31.65 -17.90 -32.50
CA GLY A 16 31.33 -19.32 -32.73
C GLY A 16 30.09 -19.93 -32.05
N THR A 17 29.08 -19.16 -31.65
CA THR A 17 27.75 -19.73 -31.32
C THR A 17 26.71 -19.25 -32.32
N GLU A 18 25.87 -20.17 -32.79
CA GLU A 18 24.68 -19.91 -33.59
C GLU A 18 23.95 -18.68 -33.06
N ARG A 19 23.48 -17.80 -33.95
CA ARG A 19 22.79 -16.56 -33.58
C ARG A 19 21.46 -16.92 -32.91
N GLY A 20 21.51 -17.16 -31.60
CA GLY A 20 20.34 -17.27 -30.74
C GLY A 20 19.50 -16.01 -30.92
N ALA A 21 18.18 -16.18 -30.85
CA ALA A 21 17.24 -15.07 -30.93
C ALA A 21 17.72 -13.90 -30.04
N PRO A 22 17.62 -12.64 -30.50
CA PRO A 22 18.07 -11.50 -29.72
C PRO A 22 17.40 -11.52 -28.33
N MET A 23 18.20 -11.36 -27.27
CA MET A 23 17.68 -11.36 -25.90
C MET A 23 16.71 -10.20 -25.73
N THR A 24 15.49 -10.49 -25.30
CA THR A 24 14.48 -9.45 -25.02
C THR A 24 14.93 -8.59 -23.85
N ARG A 25 14.90 -7.27 -24.03
CA ARG A 25 15.21 -6.28 -22.99
C ARG A 25 13.95 -5.78 -22.32
N HIS A 26 13.81 -6.12 -21.04
CA HIS A 26 12.75 -5.65 -20.17
C HIS A 26 13.25 -4.52 -19.29
N LEU A 27 12.60 -3.36 -19.38
CA LEU A 27 12.89 -2.19 -18.55
C LEU A 27 11.75 -1.99 -17.56
N ILE A 28 12.08 -1.86 -16.28
CA ILE A 28 11.12 -1.71 -15.19
C ILE A 28 11.43 -0.40 -14.44
N ILE A 29 10.51 0.56 -14.50
CA ILE A 29 10.61 1.82 -13.76
C ILE A 29 9.96 1.63 -12.39
N GLY A 30 10.78 1.40 -11.37
CA GLY A 30 10.37 1.21 -9.99
C GLY A 30 10.98 -0.04 -9.36
N THR A 31 11.61 0.12 -8.20
CA THR A 31 12.27 -0.96 -7.43
C THR A 31 11.43 -1.42 -6.23
N GLY A 32 10.14 -1.06 -6.20
CA GLY A 32 9.17 -1.53 -5.21
C GLY A 32 8.67 -2.95 -5.48
N VAL A 33 7.68 -3.40 -4.71
CA VAL A 33 7.18 -4.79 -4.76
C VAL A 33 6.67 -5.18 -6.14
N ALA A 34 5.93 -4.30 -6.83
CA ALA A 34 5.44 -4.58 -8.18
C ALA A 34 6.59 -4.80 -9.18
N GLY A 35 7.60 -3.93 -9.17
CA GLY A 35 8.73 -4.03 -10.09
C GLY A 35 9.62 -5.25 -9.82
N VAL A 36 9.89 -5.56 -8.55
CA VAL A 36 10.67 -6.76 -8.17
C VAL A 36 9.91 -8.03 -8.49
N SER A 37 8.60 -8.09 -8.24
CA SER A 37 7.76 -9.23 -8.60
C SER A 37 7.68 -9.45 -10.10
N ALA A 38 7.60 -8.38 -10.90
CA ALA A 38 7.66 -8.47 -12.36
C ALA A 38 8.99 -9.04 -12.84
N ALA A 39 10.10 -8.53 -12.29
CA ALA A 39 11.44 -9.00 -12.64
C ALA A 39 11.62 -10.50 -12.36
N PHE A 40 11.12 -10.96 -11.20
CA PHE A 40 11.20 -12.38 -10.82
C PHE A 40 10.32 -13.24 -11.73
N ALA A 41 9.12 -12.76 -12.06
CA ALA A 41 8.22 -13.44 -12.99
C ALA A 41 8.83 -13.57 -14.39
N ILE A 42 9.39 -12.49 -14.94
CA ILE A 42 10.10 -12.51 -16.23
C ILE A 42 11.22 -13.54 -16.19
N ARG A 43 12.08 -13.51 -15.17
CA ARG A 43 13.20 -14.47 -15.06
C ARG A 43 12.75 -15.93 -14.97
N SER A 44 11.57 -16.18 -14.39
CA SER A 44 11.03 -17.54 -14.26
C SER A 44 10.56 -18.14 -15.60
N VAL A 45 10.21 -17.29 -16.57
CA VAL A 45 9.72 -17.68 -17.90
C VAL A 45 10.78 -17.52 -18.98
N ASP A 46 11.60 -16.47 -18.87
CA ASP A 46 12.72 -16.17 -19.77
C ASP A 46 14.05 -16.17 -18.99
N PRO A 47 14.77 -17.31 -18.96
CA PRO A 47 16.06 -17.44 -18.30
C PRO A 47 17.20 -16.64 -18.95
N VAL A 48 17.02 -16.08 -20.16
CA VAL A 48 18.06 -15.33 -20.87
C VAL A 48 17.75 -13.84 -21.01
N ALA A 49 16.52 -13.40 -20.69
CA ALA A 49 16.10 -12.00 -20.69
C ALA A 49 17.11 -11.04 -20.03
N GLU A 50 17.30 -9.88 -20.66
CA GLU A 50 17.96 -8.74 -20.05
C GLU A 50 16.92 -7.96 -19.24
N ILE A 51 17.09 -7.88 -17.92
CA ILE A 51 16.13 -7.23 -17.02
C ILE A 51 16.81 -6.06 -16.32
N VAL A 52 16.30 -4.85 -16.54
CA VAL A 52 16.82 -3.60 -15.96
C VAL A 52 15.77 -3.00 -15.04
N LEU A 53 16.06 -2.89 -13.74
CA LEU A 53 15.24 -2.15 -12.78
C LEU A 53 15.85 -0.78 -12.53
N ILE A 54 15.05 0.25 -12.66
CA ILE A 54 15.45 1.63 -12.39
C ILE A 54 14.69 2.16 -11.18
N GLY A 55 15.42 2.68 -10.21
CA GLY A 55 14.85 3.29 -9.01
C GLY A 55 15.65 4.52 -8.60
N ASN A 56 15.01 5.46 -7.93
CA ASN A 56 15.65 6.67 -7.40
C ASN A 56 15.93 6.60 -5.89
N GLU A 57 15.65 5.46 -5.26
CA GLU A 57 16.00 5.20 -3.87
C GLU A 57 17.41 4.57 -3.78
N PRO A 58 18.23 4.95 -2.79
CA PRO A 58 19.58 4.42 -2.63
C PRO A 58 19.60 2.99 -2.08
N ASP A 59 18.52 2.58 -1.42
CA ASP A 59 18.41 1.28 -0.76
C ASP A 59 18.00 0.17 -1.74
N LYS A 60 18.39 -1.07 -1.42
CA LYS A 60 17.90 -2.28 -2.10
C LYS A 60 16.40 -2.48 -1.81
N PHE A 61 15.76 -3.41 -2.50
CA PHE A 61 14.37 -3.79 -2.20
C PHE A 61 14.17 -4.09 -0.71
N TYR A 62 13.10 -3.53 -0.14
CA TYR A 62 12.71 -3.70 1.25
C TYR A 62 11.18 -3.72 1.40
N SER A 63 10.70 -4.32 2.49
CA SER A 63 9.30 -4.32 2.86
C SER A 63 8.86 -2.94 3.36
N ARG A 64 8.09 -2.21 2.54
CA ARG A 64 7.54 -0.92 2.94
C ARG A 64 6.48 -1.00 4.07
N PRO A 65 5.65 -2.05 4.19
CA PRO A 65 4.80 -2.26 5.37
C PRO A 65 5.62 -2.43 6.66
N GLY A 66 6.83 -2.98 6.54
CA GLY A 66 7.76 -3.13 7.67
C GLY A 66 8.17 -1.82 8.35
N LEU A 67 8.03 -0.66 7.68
CA LEU A 67 8.46 0.63 8.21
C LEU A 67 7.75 1.00 9.52
N ALA A 68 6.48 0.65 9.68
CA ALA A 68 5.73 0.89 10.91
C ALA A 68 6.36 0.16 12.11
N TYR A 69 6.69 -1.12 11.93
CA TYR A 69 7.32 -1.95 12.95
C TYR A 69 8.76 -1.49 13.28
N MET A 70 9.46 -0.89 12.31
CA MET A 70 10.75 -0.23 12.55
C MET A 70 10.57 1.05 13.39
N LEU A 71 9.53 1.84 13.12
CA LEU A 71 9.22 3.03 13.91
C LEU A 71 8.90 2.68 15.37
N THR A 72 8.12 1.63 15.61
CA THR A 72 7.76 1.12 16.95
C THR A 72 8.88 0.32 17.64
N LYS A 73 10.02 0.08 16.97
CA LYS A 73 11.18 -0.72 17.45
C LYS A 73 10.90 -2.21 17.63
N GLU A 74 9.85 -2.75 17.04
CA GLU A 74 9.55 -4.18 17.08
C GLU A 74 10.49 -4.99 16.18
N ILE A 75 10.93 -4.38 15.08
CA ILE A 75 11.91 -4.99 14.18
C ILE A 75 13.09 -4.04 13.97
N PRO A 76 14.33 -4.57 13.89
CA PRO A 76 15.45 -3.78 13.44
C PRO A 76 15.39 -3.60 11.91
N GLU A 77 15.99 -2.52 11.41
CA GLU A 77 15.98 -2.13 9.99
C GLU A 77 16.40 -3.27 9.04
N LYS A 78 17.37 -4.10 9.46
CA LYS A 78 17.84 -5.24 8.67
C LYS A 78 16.75 -6.25 8.31
N MET A 79 15.66 -6.36 9.09
CA MET A 79 14.55 -7.27 8.79
C MET A 79 13.61 -6.74 7.71
N LEU A 80 13.74 -5.47 7.31
CA LEU A 80 13.01 -4.94 6.17
C LEU A 80 13.48 -5.56 4.85
N PHE A 81 14.75 -5.99 4.79
CA PHE A 81 15.36 -6.59 3.61
C PHE A 81 15.09 -8.10 3.61
N SER A 82 13.86 -8.49 3.28
CA SER A 82 13.37 -9.86 3.39
C SER A 82 13.89 -10.83 2.34
N ILE A 83 14.34 -10.33 1.18
CA ILE A 83 14.91 -11.17 0.12
C ILE A 83 16.39 -11.43 0.42
N GLN A 84 16.77 -12.70 0.43
CA GLN A 84 18.15 -13.08 0.68
C GLN A 84 19.07 -12.65 -0.47
N ALA A 85 20.28 -12.22 -0.14
CA ALA A 85 21.23 -11.72 -1.15
C ALA A 85 21.51 -12.74 -2.28
N ARG A 86 21.56 -14.04 -1.94
CA ARG A 86 21.74 -15.13 -2.92
C ARG A 86 20.56 -15.25 -3.89
N GLU A 87 19.34 -15.13 -3.37
CA GLU A 87 18.11 -15.24 -4.16
C GLU A 87 18.00 -14.07 -5.12
N PHE A 88 18.27 -12.86 -4.63
CA PHE A 88 18.28 -11.67 -5.47
C PHE A 88 19.39 -11.70 -6.54
N ALA A 89 20.58 -12.19 -6.20
CA ALA A 89 21.69 -12.32 -7.14
C ALA A 89 21.39 -13.34 -8.26
N ALA A 90 20.71 -14.45 -7.94
CA ALA A 90 20.32 -15.47 -8.92
C ALA A 90 19.43 -14.92 -10.05
N GLN A 91 18.72 -13.81 -9.80
CA GLN A 91 17.84 -13.18 -10.78
C GLN A 91 18.59 -12.43 -11.90
N ARG A 92 19.90 -12.15 -11.71
CA ARG A 92 20.75 -11.47 -12.69
C ARG A 92 20.14 -10.14 -13.19
N LEU A 93 19.68 -9.33 -12.24
CA LEU A 93 19.06 -8.03 -12.51
C LEU A 93 20.12 -6.93 -12.65
N SER A 94 19.97 -6.08 -13.66
CA SER A 94 20.72 -4.83 -13.76
C SER A 94 19.98 -3.74 -12.98
N LEU A 95 20.60 -3.24 -11.91
CA LEU A 95 20.02 -2.15 -11.11
C LEU A 95 20.61 -0.81 -11.54
N VAL A 96 19.74 0.13 -11.90
CA VAL A 96 20.11 1.49 -12.25
C VAL A 96 19.55 2.44 -11.19
N ASN A 97 20.43 3.12 -10.46
CA ASN A 97 20.01 4.21 -9.59
C ASN A 97 19.87 5.48 -10.44
N GLY A 98 18.64 5.95 -10.63
CA GLY A 98 18.37 7.11 -11.48
C GLY A 98 16.92 7.53 -11.45
N VAL A 99 16.68 8.77 -11.89
CA VAL A 99 15.35 9.33 -12.08
C VAL A 99 15.04 9.27 -13.57
N VAL A 100 14.00 8.53 -13.97
CA VAL A 100 13.46 8.64 -15.33
C VAL A 100 12.72 9.97 -15.45
N GLU A 101 13.01 10.76 -16.46
CA GLU A 101 12.37 12.07 -16.70
C GLU A 101 11.45 12.06 -17.92
N ARG A 102 11.73 11.20 -18.89
CA ARG A 102 10.92 11.05 -20.11
C ARG A 102 10.89 9.61 -20.58
N VAL A 103 9.74 9.21 -21.10
CA VAL A 103 9.55 7.95 -21.82
C VAL A 103 9.07 8.29 -23.23
N ASP A 104 9.62 7.61 -24.22
CA ASP A 104 9.23 7.69 -25.62
C ASP A 104 8.73 6.31 -26.07
N PRO A 105 7.41 6.07 -26.00
CA PRO A 105 6.84 4.78 -26.41
C PRO A 105 7.07 4.43 -27.88
N GLN A 106 7.08 5.42 -28.77
CA GLN A 106 7.28 5.21 -30.20
C GLN A 106 8.73 4.84 -30.52
N GLY A 107 9.69 5.57 -29.93
CA GLY A 107 11.11 5.28 -30.03
C GLY A 107 11.59 4.13 -29.13
N ARG A 108 10.69 3.50 -28.37
CA ARG A 108 10.96 2.45 -27.37
C ARG A 108 12.15 2.74 -26.48
N SER A 109 12.18 3.96 -25.91
CA SER A 109 13.30 4.40 -25.09
C SER A 109 12.86 5.25 -23.91
N ILE A 110 13.71 5.29 -22.88
CA ILE A 110 13.56 6.19 -21.74
C ILE A 110 14.79 7.09 -21.60
N PHE A 111 14.62 8.19 -20.89
CA PHE A 111 15.66 9.19 -20.65
C PHE A 111 15.77 9.44 -19.16
N LEU A 112 16.95 9.17 -18.61
CA LEU A 112 17.27 9.47 -17.22
C LEU A 112 17.69 10.92 -17.06
N ARG A 113 17.49 11.45 -15.85
CA ARG A 113 18.11 12.71 -15.41
C ARG A 113 19.62 12.64 -15.65
N GLY A 114 20.14 13.63 -16.36
CA GLY A 114 21.54 13.65 -16.83
C GLY A 114 21.72 13.18 -18.28
N GLY A 115 20.64 12.86 -18.99
CA GLY A 115 20.63 12.68 -20.45
C GLY A 115 20.90 11.25 -20.93
N GLN A 116 21.14 10.29 -20.04
CA GLN A 116 21.33 8.89 -20.43
C GLN A 116 20.05 8.33 -21.04
N ARG A 117 20.17 7.77 -22.26
CA ARG A 117 19.12 7.04 -22.95
C ARG A 117 19.24 5.54 -22.70
N LEU A 118 18.12 4.86 -22.46
CA LEU A 118 18.03 3.41 -22.40
C LEU A 118 16.88 2.93 -23.30
N ASP A 119 17.18 2.04 -24.25
CA ASP A 119 16.18 1.42 -25.12
C ASP A 119 15.57 0.18 -24.43
N TYR A 120 14.38 -0.24 -24.85
CA TYR A 120 13.67 -1.42 -24.33
C TYR A 120 12.88 -2.16 -25.42
N ASP A 121 12.61 -3.44 -25.21
CA ASP A 121 11.61 -4.20 -25.98
C ASP A 121 10.26 -4.27 -25.26
N ARG A 122 10.30 -4.25 -23.92
CA ARG A 122 9.13 -4.22 -23.04
C ARG A 122 9.38 -3.24 -21.88
N LEU A 123 8.39 -2.42 -21.55
CA LEU A 123 8.47 -1.41 -20.49
C LEU A 123 7.40 -1.63 -19.42
N LEU A 124 7.77 -1.56 -18.14
CA LEU A 124 6.83 -1.54 -17.02
C LEU A 124 6.93 -0.24 -16.22
N PHE A 125 5.79 0.44 -16.05
CA PHE A 125 5.59 1.49 -15.05
C PHE A 125 5.19 0.86 -13.71
N ALA A 126 6.16 0.65 -12.83
CA ALA A 126 5.98 0.23 -11.44
C ALA A 126 6.29 1.39 -10.47
N THR A 127 5.90 2.62 -10.85
CA THR A 127 6.30 3.86 -10.19
C THR A 127 5.64 4.07 -8.83
N GLY A 128 4.59 3.30 -8.52
CA GLY A 128 3.83 3.37 -7.27
C GLY A 128 3.17 4.73 -7.04
N ALA A 129 2.89 5.03 -5.77
CA ALA A 129 2.27 6.28 -5.34
C ALA A 129 3.16 7.06 -4.36
N THR A 130 2.85 8.34 -4.16
CA THR A 130 3.53 9.18 -3.17
C THR A 130 2.58 9.68 -2.10
N ALA A 131 3.07 9.75 -0.85
CA ALA A 131 2.34 10.36 0.25
C ALA A 131 2.05 11.85 -0.03
N VAL A 132 0.78 12.22 0.12
CA VAL A 132 0.26 13.58 -0.09
C VAL A 132 0.67 14.47 1.07
N MET A 133 1.14 15.67 0.74
CA MET A 133 1.37 16.76 1.69
C MET A 133 0.28 17.81 1.48
N PRO A 134 -0.19 18.48 2.54
CA PRO A 134 -1.13 19.58 2.40
C PRO A 134 -0.44 20.77 1.71
N ASP A 135 -1.24 21.58 1.01
CA ASP A 135 -0.79 22.85 0.47
C ASP A 135 -0.81 23.90 1.58
N LEU A 136 0.28 23.98 2.33
CA LEU A 136 0.49 24.93 3.42
C LEU A 136 1.82 25.64 3.23
N PRO A 137 1.91 26.94 3.55
CA PRO A 137 3.19 27.60 3.72
C PRO A 137 4.07 26.84 4.72
N ASP A 138 5.38 26.97 4.57
CA ASP A 138 6.37 26.40 5.51
C ASP A 138 6.36 24.85 5.62
N ILE A 139 5.79 24.15 4.62
CA ILE A 139 5.73 22.67 4.61
C ILE A 139 7.13 22.00 4.58
N ASP A 140 8.15 22.73 4.11
CA ASP A 140 9.54 22.27 4.04
C ASP A 140 10.35 22.50 5.34
N LEU A 141 9.72 23.05 6.40
CA LEU A 141 10.38 23.28 7.68
C LEU A 141 11.02 22.00 8.23
N LYS A 142 12.18 22.17 8.88
CA LYS A 142 12.80 21.07 9.64
C LYS A 142 11.83 20.59 10.74
N GLY A 143 11.54 19.30 10.73
CA GLY A 143 10.58 18.68 11.67
C GLY A 143 9.22 18.38 11.05
N VAL A 144 8.92 18.94 9.87
CA VAL A 144 7.78 18.48 9.06
C VAL A 144 8.20 17.23 8.27
N VAL A 145 7.39 16.19 8.34
CA VAL A 145 7.70 14.86 7.80
C VAL A 145 6.44 14.16 7.26
N LYS A 146 6.68 13.13 6.45
CA LYS A 146 5.72 12.11 6.02
C LYS A 146 6.36 10.73 6.14
N LEU A 147 5.61 9.66 5.89
CA LEU A 147 6.14 8.30 5.79
C LEU A 147 5.79 7.70 4.43
N ASP A 148 6.75 7.66 3.50
CA ASP A 148 6.61 7.05 2.17
C ASP A 148 7.68 5.96 1.96
N ASN A 149 8.93 6.25 2.34
CA ASN A 149 10.08 5.37 2.14
C ASN A 149 10.95 5.17 3.40
N ILE A 150 11.99 4.36 3.30
CA ILE A 150 12.90 4.07 4.42
C ILE A 150 13.71 5.29 4.87
N SER A 151 14.03 6.22 3.96
CA SER A 151 14.71 7.47 4.31
C SER A 151 13.82 8.38 5.16
N ASP A 152 12.52 8.41 4.89
CA ASP A 152 11.53 9.08 5.73
C ASP A 152 11.47 8.47 7.13
N ALA A 153 11.41 7.13 7.22
CA ALA A 153 11.40 6.44 8.51
C ALA A 153 12.67 6.75 9.32
N ARG A 154 13.86 6.66 8.70
CA ARG A 154 15.13 7.04 9.33
C ARG A 154 15.13 8.51 9.78
N ARG A 155 14.57 9.43 8.97
CA ARG A 155 14.44 10.85 9.31
C ARG A 155 13.53 11.06 10.52
N ILE A 156 12.36 10.42 10.55
CA ILE A 156 11.41 10.46 11.68
C ILE A 156 12.12 9.98 12.96
N ILE A 157 12.80 8.83 12.89
CA ILE A 157 13.53 8.23 14.00
C ILE A 157 14.60 9.18 14.55
N LYS A 158 15.35 9.84 13.67
CA LYS A 158 16.39 10.81 14.05
C LYS A 158 15.82 12.08 14.69
N LEU A 159 14.64 12.52 14.27
CA LEU A 159 13.98 13.71 14.78
C LEU A 159 13.18 13.45 16.07
N ALA A 160 12.74 12.21 16.28
CA ALA A 160 11.98 11.83 17.46
C ALA A 160 12.80 12.01 18.75
N ARG A 161 12.25 12.77 19.70
CA ARG A 161 12.91 13.10 20.97
C ARG A 161 11.94 12.90 22.12
N ALA A 162 12.31 12.05 23.07
CA ALA A 162 11.48 11.77 24.24
C ALA A 162 11.11 13.05 25.00
N GLY A 163 9.87 13.12 25.49
CA GLY A 163 9.28 14.25 26.20
C GLY A 163 9.07 15.51 25.35
N LYS A 164 9.30 15.47 24.04
CA LYS A 164 8.99 16.59 23.13
C LYS A 164 7.66 16.36 22.43
N PRO A 165 6.90 17.44 22.16
CA PRO A 165 5.60 17.30 21.54
C PRO A 165 5.74 16.99 20.05
N ALA A 166 4.87 16.10 19.56
CA ALA A 166 4.67 15.81 18.15
C ALA A 166 3.20 15.98 17.80
N VAL A 167 2.95 16.38 16.56
CA VAL A 167 1.61 16.41 15.97
C VAL A 167 1.58 15.41 14.81
N VAL A 168 0.56 14.57 14.76
CA VAL A 168 0.27 13.70 13.61
C VAL A 168 -1.07 14.11 13.02
N VAL A 169 -1.15 14.22 11.70
CA VAL A 169 -2.34 14.64 10.97
C VAL A 169 -2.73 13.56 9.96
N GLY A 170 -3.97 13.07 10.04
CA GLY A 170 -4.53 12.05 9.15
C GLY A 170 -5.37 11.03 9.91
N GLY A 171 -6.32 10.36 9.24
CA GLY A 171 -7.28 9.46 9.90
C GLY A 171 -7.19 7.98 9.50
N GLY A 172 -6.13 7.57 8.82
CA GLY A 172 -5.95 6.19 8.32
C GLY A 172 -4.76 5.46 8.98
N ILE A 173 -4.48 4.24 8.51
CA ILE A 173 -3.46 3.35 9.09
C ILE A 173 -2.10 4.04 9.21
N THR A 174 -1.58 4.67 8.15
CA THR A 174 -0.24 5.29 8.22
C THR A 174 -0.14 6.40 9.26
N ALA A 175 -1.23 7.14 9.48
CA ALA A 175 -1.27 8.14 10.54
C ALA A 175 -1.22 7.47 11.92
N LEU A 176 -1.97 6.38 12.11
CA LEU A 176 -1.92 5.59 13.33
C LEU A 176 -0.54 4.95 13.59
N GLU A 177 0.09 4.39 12.56
CA GLU A 177 1.46 3.83 12.63
C GLU A 177 2.48 4.90 13.07
N LEU A 178 2.32 6.14 12.59
CA LEU A 178 3.14 7.28 13.01
C LEU A 178 2.86 7.67 14.46
N VAL A 179 1.60 7.69 14.89
CA VAL A 179 1.21 7.94 16.28
C VAL A 179 1.85 6.92 17.21
N GLU A 180 1.65 5.62 16.95
CA GLU A 180 2.23 4.53 17.74
C GLU A 180 3.76 4.59 17.72
N GLY A 181 4.36 4.81 16.55
CA GLY A 181 5.81 4.91 16.40
C GLY A 181 6.43 6.07 17.19
N LEU A 182 5.79 7.24 17.21
CA LEU A 182 6.26 8.42 17.95
C LEU A 182 6.00 8.28 19.46
N ALA A 183 4.84 7.75 19.85
CA ALA A 183 4.50 7.46 21.24
C ALA A 183 5.47 6.43 21.84
N ARG A 184 5.78 5.34 21.11
CA ARG A 184 6.74 4.32 21.51
C ARG A 184 8.18 4.84 21.59
N ARG A 185 8.47 5.98 20.96
CA ARG A 185 9.73 6.74 21.08
C ARG A 185 9.72 7.78 22.20
N GLY A 186 8.65 7.81 22.99
CA GLY A 186 8.48 8.65 24.17
C GLY A 186 8.10 10.09 23.85
N MET A 187 7.62 10.40 22.64
CA MET A 187 7.12 11.74 22.32
C MET A 187 5.71 11.95 22.89
N ASN A 188 5.37 13.20 23.21
CA ASN A 188 4.01 13.57 23.61
C ASN A 188 3.19 13.82 22.33
N VAL A 189 2.35 12.87 21.94
CA VAL A 189 1.69 12.90 20.63
C VAL A 189 0.31 13.53 20.72
N HIS A 190 0.10 14.60 19.93
CA HIS A 190 -1.21 15.12 19.57
C HIS A 190 -1.62 14.52 18.23
N TYR A 191 -2.78 13.87 18.18
CA TYR A 191 -3.28 13.23 16.97
C TYR A 191 -4.52 13.98 16.47
N LEU A 192 -4.42 14.57 15.28
CA LEU A 192 -5.48 15.38 14.67
C LEU A 192 -6.27 14.55 13.67
N LEU A 193 -7.56 14.42 13.96
CA LEU A 193 -8.57 13.78 13.12
C LEU A 193 -9.51 14.87 12.59
N ARG A 194 -9.70 14.90 11.27
CA ARG A 194 -10.61 15.85 10.62
C ARG A 194 -12.08 15.59 10.95
N LYS A 195 -12.43 14.32 11.18
CA LYS A 195 -13.79 13.87 11.44
C LYS A 195 -14.02 13.64 12.94
N ASP A 196 -15.22 13.16 13.27
CA ASP A 196 -15.73 12.88 14.62
C ASP A 196 -15.12 11.61 15.27
N ARG A 197 -14.52 10.73 14.46
CA ARG A 197 -13.93 9.46 14.92
C ARG A 197 -12.77 8.98 14.04
N TYR A 198 -11.96 8.07 14.58
CA TYR A 198 -10.88 7.43 13.83
C TYR A 198 -11.44 6.50 12.73
N TRP A 199 -11.00 6.72 11.49
CA TRP A 199 -11.18 5.81 10.36
C TRP A 199 -12.62 5.36 10.05
N GLY A 200 -13.57 6.29 10.16
CA GLY A 200 -15.00 6.02 9.99
C GLY A 200 -15.45 5.50 8.62
N ASN A 201 -14.58 5.54 7.59
CA ASN A 201 -14.84 4.94 6.28
C ASN A 201 -14.73 3.42 6.28
N VAL A 202 -14.07 2.84 7.29
CA VAL A 202 -13.79 1.40 7.39
C VAL A 202 -14.40 0.84 8.68
N LEU A 203 -14.15 1.55 9.79
CA LEU A 203 -14.59 1.17 11.12
C LEU A 203 -15.95 1.77 11.45
N ASP A 204 -16.79 1.00 12.12
CA ASP A 204 -17.98 1.55 12.78
C ASP A 204 -17.61 2.35 14.03
N GLU A 205 -18.59 3.02 14.62
CA GLU A 205 -18.35 3.87 15.80
C GLU A 205 -17.74 3.09 16.97
N SER A 206 -18.22 1.87 17.26
CA SER A 206 -17.71 1.09 18.40
C SER A 206 -16.27 0.66 18.16
N GLU A 207 -15.94 0.22 16.94
CA GLU A 207 -14.59 -0.14 16.51
C GLU A 207 -13.64 1.05 16.62
N SER A 208 -14.05 2.24 16.13
CA SER A 208 -13.28 3.47 16.29
C SER A 208 -13.03 3.79 17.76
N ARG A 209 -14.05 3.68 18.62
CA ARG A 209 -13.93 3.98 20.06
C ARG A 209 -12.99 3.04 20.79
N ILE A 210 -12.93 1.75 20.41
CA ILE A 210 -11.95 0.80 20.95
C ILE A 210 -10.53 1.28 20.67
N ILE A 211 -10.24 1.68 19.43
CA ILE A 211 -8.92 2.19 19.03
C ILE A 211 -8.60 3.50 19.76
N GLU A 212 -9.53 4.46 19.76
CA GLU A 212 -9.36 5.75 20.41
C GLU A 212 -9.11 5.62 21.92
N SER A 213 -9.83 4.70 22.60
CA SER A 213 -9.65 4.43 24.02
C SER A 213 -8.24 3.89 24.31
N ARG A 214 -7.76 2.95 23.50
CA ARG A 214 -6.40 2.41 23.62
C ARG A 214 -5.33 3.47 23.40
N LEU A 215 -5.49 4.32 22.39
CA LEU A 215 -4.56 5.43 22.15
C LEU A 215 -4.52 6.41 23.32
N ARG A 216 -5.66 6.77 23.90
CA ARG A 216 -5.71 7.62 25.10
C ARG A 216 -5.02 6.95 26.29
N HIS A 217 -5.22 5.64 26.47
CA HIS A 217 -4.53 4.86 27.52
C HIS A 217 -3.00 4.85 27.33
N GLU A 218 -2.53 4.87 26.08
CA GLU A 218 -1.11 5.01 25.73
C GLU A 218 -0.58 6.46 25.84
N GLY A 219 -1.41 7.41 26.30
CA GLY A 219 -1.01 8.81 26.52
C GLY A 219 -1.10 9.69 25.27
N VAL A 220 -1.74 9.23 24.20
CA VAL A 220 -1.99 10.04 23.00
C VAL A 220 -3.15 11.00 23.24
N THR A 221 -2.96 12.28 22.90
CA THR A 221 -4.04 13.28 22.96
C THR A 221 -4.75 13.36 21.61
N LEU A 222 -6.00 12.92 21.56
CA LEU A 222 -6.82 12.96 20.34
C LEU A 222 -7.55 14.29 20.20
N HIS A 223 -7.53 14.87 19.00
CA HIS A 223 -8.28 16.07 18.64
C HIS A 223 -9.16 15.75 17.44
N PHE A 224 -10.48 15.80 17.63
CA PHE A 224 -11.47 15.60 16.55
C PHE A 224 -11.82 16.93 15.91
N HIS A 225 -12.40 16.90 14.72
CA HIS A 225 -12.78 18.10 13.96
C HIS A 225 -11.65 19.14 13.87
N SER A 226 -10.41 18.66 13.72
CA SER A 226 -9.21 19.49 13.86
C SER A 226 -8.42 19.53 12.57
N ASP A 227 -8.43 20.69 11.91
CA ASP A 227 -7.63 20.98 10.73
C ASP A 227 -6.48 21.95 11.04
N VAL A 228 -5.35 21.77 10.36
CA VAL A 228 -4.19 22.66 10.49
C VAL A 228 -4.38 23.87 9.58
N GLU A 229 -4.38 25.06 10.16
CA GLU A 229 -4.40 26.34 9.44
C GLU A 229 -2.98 26.79 9.07
N ALA A 230 -2.02 26.65 9.98
CA ALA A 230 -0.66 27.11 9.76
C ALA A 230 0.40 26.31 10.52
N LEU A 231 1.59 26.21 9.95
CA LEU A 231 2.79 25.75 10.63
C LEU A 231 3.51 26.93 11.29
N LEU A 232 3.98 26.76 12.53
CA LEU A 232 4.69 27.82 13.25
C LEU A 232 6.20 27.54 13.23
N ALA A 233 6.99 28.51 12.77
CA ALA A 233 8.44 28.37 12.66
C ALA A 233 9.21 29.03 13.81
N LYS A 234 10.29 28.38 14.26
CA LYS A 234 11.33 28.98 15.10
C LYS A 234 12.70 28.51 14.65
N ARG A 235 13.57 29.45 14.23
CA ARG A 235 14.93 29.17 13.73
C ARG A 235 14.96 28.13 12.59
N GLY A 236 14.05 28.26 11.62
CA GLY A 236 13.95 27.36 10.46
C GLY A 236 13.45 25.95 10.77
N ALA A 237 12.91 25.70 11.96
CA ALA A 237 12.30 24.43 12.35
C ALA A 237 10.87 24.65 12.84
N VAL A 238 10.04 23.61 12.72
CA VAL A 238 8.68 23.63 13.27
C VAL A 238 8.72 23.75 14.80
N SER A 239 7.82 24.57 15.31
CA SER A 239 7.67 24.89 16.74
C SER A 239 6.25 24.67 17.25
N GLY A 240 5.29 24.53 16.34
CA GLY A 240 3.89 24.25 16.63
C GLY A 240 3.05 24.22 15.37
N VAL A 241 1.78 23.90 15.54
CA VAL A 241 0.72 24.04 14.54
C VAL A 241 -0.35 24.97 15.10
N ARG A 242 -0.89 25.83 14.26
CA ARG A 242 -2.14 26.55 14.54
C ARG A 242 -3.27 25.80 13.87
N LEU A 243 -4.30 25.48 14.64
CA LEU A 243 -5.51 24.86 14.14
C LEU A 243 -6.49 25.92 13.64
N VAL A 244 -7.39 25.52 12.76
CA VAL A 244 -8.59 26.31 12.43
C VAL A 244 -9.35 26.59 13.74
N GLY A 245 -9.72 27.85 13.96
CA GLY A 245 -10.28 28.32 15.24
C GLY A 245 -9.24 28.89 16.21
N GLY A 246 -7.96 28.91 15.84
CA GLY A 246 -6.91 29.69 16.51
C GLY A 246 -6.15 28.97 17.62
N GLN A 247 -6.54 27.75 18.00
CA GLN A 247 -5.79 26.96 18.98
C GLN A 247 -4.37 26.68 18.47
N VAL A 248 -3.37 26.82 19.34
CA VAL A 248 -1.98 26.51 19.01
C VAL A 248 -1.51 25.30 19.79
N LEU A 249 -1.02 24.29 19.08
CA LEU A 249 -0.38 23.12 19.67
C LEU A 249 1.14 23.20 19.47
N PRO A 250 1.95 23.21 20.55
CA PRO A 250 3.40 23.16 20.40
C PRO A 250 3.83 21.84 19.77
N ALA A 251 4.83 21.86 18.88
CA ALA A 251 5.28 20.68 18.17
C ALA A 251 6.75 20.84 17.74
N ARG A 252 7.55 19.79 17.92
CA ARG A 252 8.91 19.71 17.34
C ARG A 252 9.01 18.78 16.15
N LEU A 253 7.95 18.02 15.92
CA LEU A 253 7.78 17.15 14.78
C LEU A 253 6.31 17.21 14.39
N VAL A 254 6.03 17.44 13.11
CA VAL A 254 4.67 17.41 12.54
C VAL A 254 4.68 16.39 11.41
N ALA A 255 3.92 15.32 11.56
CA ALA A 255 3.82 14.25 10.58
C ALA A 255 2.48 14.32 9.84
N PHE A 256 2.52 14.34 8.51
CA PHE A 256 1.34 14.28 7.66
C PHE A 256 1.20 12.90 7.03
N ALA A 257 0.00 12.32 7.14
CA ALA A 257 -0.40 11.06 6.53
C ALA A 257 -1.87 11.14 6.08
N ILE A 258 -2.10 11.98 5.07
CA ILE A 258 -3.44 12.39 4.60
C ILE A 258 -3.83 11.75 3.25
N GLY A 259 -3.26 10.57 2.95
CA GLY A 259 -3.48 9.83 1.70
C GLY A 259 -2.25 9.76 0.81
N ILE A 260 -2.38 9.04 -0.31
CA ILE A 260 -1.35 8.93 -1.34
C ILE A 260 -1.94 9.28 -2.71
N ARG A 261 -1.06 9.56 -3.68
CA ARG A 261 -1.43 9.81 -5.07
C ARG A 261 -0.55 9.00 -6.02
N PRO A 262 -1.12 8.28 -7.01
CA PRO A 262 -0.35 7.59 -8.04
C PRO A 262 0.66 8.52 -8.76
N ARG A 263 1.86 8.02 -9.07
CA ARG A 263 2.91 8.80 -9.76
C ARG A 263 2.68 8.81 -11.27
N LEU A 264 1.88 9.77 -11.74
CA LEU A 264 1.42 9.84 -13.14
C LEU A 264 2.21 10.79 -14.05
N SER A 265 3.19 11.55 -13.54
CA SER A 265 3.91 12.55 -14.35
C SER A 265 4.58 11.94 -15.58
N LEU A 266 5.21 10.76 -15.44
CA LEU A 266 5.86 10.06 -16.55
C LEU A 266 4.87 9.46 -17.54
N ALA A 267 3.76 8.87 -17.05
CA ALA A 267 2.73 8.32 -17.93
C ALA A 267 2.06 9.43 -18.77
N ARG A 268 1.82 10.60 -18.14
CA ARG A 268 1.29 11.78 -18.83
C ARG A 268 2.25 12.30 -19.90
N SER A 269 3.55 12.42 -19.60
CA SER A 269 4.52 12.86 -20.60
C SER A 269 4.72 11.84 -21.73
N ALA A 270 4.51 10.55 -21.43
CA ALA A 270 4.48 9.46 -22.40
C ALA A 270 3.16 9.35 -23.19
N ARG A 271 2.16 10.21 -22.91
CA ARG A 271 0.82 10.22 -23.54
C ARG A 271 0.06 8.89 -23.39
N LEU A 272 0.24 8.21 -22.26
CA LEU A 272 -0.59 7.05 -21.91
C LEU A 272 -1.98 7.50 -21.48
N GLU A 273 -2.98 6.64 -21.66
CA GLU A 273 -4.30 6.84 -21.09
C GLU A 273 -4.23 6.76 -19.56
N ILE A 274 -4.78 7.78 -18.89
CA ILE A 274 -4.75 7.94 -17.44
C ILE A 274 -6.11 8.44 -16.95
N ASP A 275 -6.48 8.06 -15.73
CA ASP A 275 -7.55 8.64 -14.93
C ASP A 275 -6.99 8.96 -13.53
N ARG A 276 -7.40 8.23 -12.49
CA ARG A 276 -6.82 8.32 -11.15
C ARG A 276 -5.49 7.58 -11.07
N GLY A 277 -5.31 6.56 -11.92
CA GLY A 277 -4.04 5.87 -12.19
C GLY A 277 -3.75 5.75 -13.69
N ILE A 278 -2.71 4.97 -14.03
CA ILE A 278 -2.45 4.55 -15.41
C ILE A 278 -3.47 3.48 -15.78
N LEU A 279 -4.29 3.72 -16.80
CA LEU A 279 -5.31 2.75 -17.21
C LEU A 279 -4.64 1.55 -17.85
N VAL A 280 -5.00 0.36 -17.38
CA VAL A 280 -4.53 -0.91 -17.94
C VAL A 280 -5.65 -1.94 -18.03
N ASP A 281 -5.55 -2.78 -19.05
CA ASP A 281 -6.45 -3.91 -19.25
C ASP A 281 -6.18 -5.05 -18.25
N GLU A 282 -6.92 -6.16 -18.37
CA GLU A 282 -6.76 -7.33 -17.51
C GLU A 282 -5.40 -8.02 -17.67
N PHE A 283 -4.61 -7.69 -18.69
CA PHE A 283 -3.24 -8.17 -18.88
C PHE A 283 -2.18 -7.12 -18.46
N LEU A 284 -2.62 -6.06 -17.77
CA LEU A 284 -1.80 -4.95 -17.29
C LEU A 284 -1.14 -4.15 -18.42
N ARG A 285 -1.67 -4.23 -19.65
CA ARG A 285 -1.19 -3.47 -20.80
C ARG A 285 -1.77 -2.06 -20.78
N THR A 286 -0.94 -1.07 -21.05
CA THR A 286 -1.37 0.33 -21.20
C THR A 286 -1.90 0.58 -22.62
N SER A 287 -2.31 1.81 -22.91
CA SER A 287 -2.69 2.24 -24.26
C SER A 287 -1.55 2.23 -25.29
N ALA A 288 -0.28 2.12 -24.85
CA ALA A 288 0.87 2.00 -25.74
C ALA A 288 1.33 0.54 -25.89
N PRO A 289 1.69 0.10 -27.11
CA PRO A 289 2.16 -1.26 -27.34
C PRO A 289 3.43 -1.54 -26.54
N ASP A 290 3.54 -2.76 -26.02
CA ASP A 290 4.72 -3.23 -25.27
C ASP A 290 5.00 -2.46 -23.96
N VAL A 291 4.06 -1.63 -23.50
CA VAL A 291 4.13 -0.85 -22.28
C VAL A 291 3.05 -1.30 -21.31
N TYR A 292 3.45 -1.57 -20.07
CA TYR A 292 2.64 -2.12 -18.98
C TYR A 292 2.68 -1.19 -17.76
N ALA A 293 1.72 -1.32 -16.86
CA ALA A 293 1.77 -0.67 -15.53
C ALA A 293 1.28 -1.61 -14.42
N ALA A 294 1.86 -1.50 -13.23
CA ALA A 294 1.48 -2.33 -12.08
C ALA A 294 1.70 -1.63 -10.73
N GLY A 295 1.02 -2.14 -9.69
CA GLY A 295 1.07 -1.61 -8.33
C GLY A 295 0.26 -0.33 -8.18
N ASP A 296 0.56 0.47 -7.15
CA ASP A 296 -0.21 1.67 -6.81
C ASP A 296 -0.29 2.73 -7.94
N ALA A 297 0.49 2.59 -9.02
CA ALA A 297 0.40 3.46 -10.19
C ALA A 297 -0.66 3.03 -11.19
N ALA A 298 -1.06 1.75 -11.20
CA ALA A 298 -1.95 1.15 -12.18
C ALA A 298 -3.40 1.17 -11.68
N GLN A 299 -4.30 1.62 -12.54
CA GLN A 299 -5.74 1.50 -12.39
C GLN A 299 -6.20 0.36 -13.30
N ALA A 300 -6.26 -0.84 -12.74
CA ALA A 300 -6.43 -2.08 -13.49
C ALA A 300 -7.91 -2.36 -13.76
N TYR A 301 -8.22 -2.82 -14.97
CA TYR A 301 -9.54 -3.32 -15.31
C TYR A 301 -9.85 -4.59 -14.50
N ASP A 302 -10.97 -4.57 -13.79
CA ASP A 302 -11.51 -5.73 -13.07
C ASP A 302 -12.72 -6.29 -13.84
N PRO A 303 -12.57 -7.44 -14.54
CA PRO A 303 -13.64 -8.03 -15.33
C PRO A 303 -14.89 -8.37 -14.50
N ASN A 304 -14.75 -8.64 -13.20
CA ASN A 304 -15.86 -8.99 -12.33
C ASN A 304 -16.78 -7.79 -12.05
N SER A 305 -16.21 -6.59 -11.92
CA SER A 305 -16.96 -5.36 -11.68
C SER A 305 -17.21 -4.53 -12.95
N GLY A 306 -16.53 -4.85 -14.06
CA GLY A 306 -16.60 -4.09 -15.32
C GLY A 306 -15.99 -2.70 -15.20
N ARG A 307 -15.14 -2.45 -14.21
CA ARG A 307 -14.59 -1.12 -13.87
C ARG A 307 -13.08 -1.16 -13.73
N HIS A 308 -12.44 -0.02 -13.98
CA HIS A 308 -11.02 0.19 -13.67
C HIS A 308 -10.86 0.64 -12.22
N VAL A 309 -10.14 -0.14 -11.42
CA VAL A 309 -9.99 0.05 -9.98
C VAL A 309 -8.55 0.31 -9.57
N LEU A 310 -8.36 1.17 -8.57
CA LEU A 310 -7.08 1.32 -7.89
C LEU A 310 -7.07 0.40 -6.66
N ASP A 311 -5.98 -0.33 -6.46
CA ASP A 311 -5.79 -1.17 -5.28
C ASP A 311 -4.40 -0.93 -4.67
N SER A 312 -4.35 -0.04 -3.68
CA SER A 312 -3.10 0.42 -3.05
C SER A 312 -2.71 -0.44 -1.84
N LEU A 313 -2.82 -1.75 -2.01
CA LEU A 313 -2.44 -2.76 -1.03
C LEU A 313 -1.21 -3.53 -1.50
N TRP A 314 -0.39 -3.97 -0.54
CA TRP A 314 0.89 -4.64 -0.82
C TRP A 314 0.72 -5.92 -1.65
N ASN A 315 -0.24 -6.77 -1.30
CA ASN A 315 -0.47 -8.03 -2.00
C ASN A 315 -0.97 -7.80 -3.44
N PRO A 316 -2.04 -7.01 -3.69
CA PRO A 316 -2.41 -6.60 -5.05
C PRO A 316 -1.25 -6.04 -5.86
N ALA A 317 -0.41 -5.15 -5.32
CA ALA A 317 0.74 -4.62 -6.04
C ALA A 317 1.77 -5.71 -6.41
N ARG A 318 2.00 -6.68 -5.52
CA ARG A 318 2.86 -7.84 -5.77
C ARG A 318 2.30 -8.73 -6.88
N GLU A 319 1.01 -9.06 -6.81
CA GLU A 319 0.34 -9.92 -7.80
C GLU A 319 0.26 -9.24 -9.17
N GLN A 320 -0.12 -7.96 -9.24
CA GLN A 320 -0.10 -7.19 -10.48
C GLN A 320 1.30 -7.15 -11.10
N GLY A 321 2.34 -6.93 -10.28
CA GLY A 321 3.72 -6.97 -10.74
C GLY A 321 4.09 -8.33 -11.33
N HIS A 322 3.79 -9.41 -10.61
CA HIS A 322 4.01 -10.77 -11.09
C HIS A 322 3.30 -11.04 -12.43
N THR A 323 2.00 -10.73 -12.52
CA THR A 323 1.20 -10.92 -13.75
C THR A 323 1.72 -10.08 -14.91
N ALA A 324 2.05 -8.80 -14.68
CA ALA A 324 2.64 -7.94 -15.70
C ALA A 324 3.97 -8.52 -16.22
N GLY A 325 4.81 -9.07 -15.33
CA GLY A 325 6.05 -9.74 -15.71
C GLY A 325 5.84 -10.97 -16.60
N LEU A 326 4.85 -11.82 -16.30
CA LEU A 326 4.47 -12.94 -17.16
C LEU A 326 4.01 -12.47 -18.54
N ASN A 327 3.16 -11.44 -18.59
CA ASN A 327 2.67 -10.88 -19.84
C ASN A 327 3.78 -10.22 -20.68
N MET A 328 4.72 -9.52 -20.04
CA MET A 328 5.90 -8.96 -20.70
C MET A 328 6.79 -10.06 -21.31
N ALA A 329 6.91 -11.20 -20.63
CA ALA A 329 7.68 -12.36 -21.09
C ALA A 329 6.94 -13.25 -22.11
N GLY A 330 5.74 -12.83 -22.56
CA GLY A 330 4.99 -13.54 -23.59
C GLY A 330 4.15 -14.71 -23.08
N GLN A 331 3.85 -14.77 -21.78
CA GLN A 331 2.91 -15.73 -21.18
C GLN A 331 1.59 -15.02 -20.81
N PRO A 332 0.57 -15.02 -21.69
CA PRO A 332 -0.70 -14.34 -21.44
C PRO A 332 -1.36 -14.84 -20.16
N THR A 333 -1.51 -13.94 -19.20
CA THR A 333 -2.05 -14.19 -17.88
C THR A 333 -2.93 -13.02 -17.50
N ALA A 334 -4.23 -13.25 -17.36
CA ALA A 334 -5.14 -12.23 -16.86
C ALA A 334 -4.92 -12.02 -15.35
N TYR A 335 -4.88 -10.77 -14.92
CA TYR A 335 -4.93 -10.40 -13.52
C TYR A 335 -6.35 -10.57 -13.02
N VAL A 336 -6.52 -11.63 -12.24
CA VAL A 336 -7.77 -11.85 -11.52
C VAL A 336 -7.63 -11.20 -10.17
N ARG A 337 -8.38 -10.11 -10.00
CA ARG A 337 -8.46 -9.41 -8.72
C ARG A 337 -9.09 -10.33 -7.67
N LYS A 338 -8.36 -10.54 -6.57
CA LYS A 338 -8.84 -11.32 -5.41
C LYS A 338 -9.58 -10.43 -4.43
N THR A 339 -10.36 -11.05 -3.53
CA THR A 339 -11.01 -10.37 -2.41
C THR A 339 -9.99 -9.56 -1.61
N ALA A 340 -10.34 -8.29 -1.33
CA ALA A 340 -9.50 -7.42 -0.54
C ALA A 340 -9.22 -8.06 0.83
N PHE A 341 -7.95 -8.15 1.20
CA PHE A 341 -7.53 -8.76 2.46
C PHE A 341 -6.34 -7.99 3.00
N ASN A 342 -6.51 -7.37 4.16
CA ASN A 342 -5.44 -6.65 4.84
C ASN A 342 -5.41 -7.03 6.31
N VAL A 343 -4.21 -7.30 6.81
CA VAL A 343 -3.95 -7.51 8.23
C VAL A 343 -3.09 -6.36 8.69
N THR A 344 -3.56 -5.65 9.70
CA THR A 344 -2.86 -4.50 10.27
C THR A 344 -2.93 -4.53 11.79
N ARG A 345 -2.17 -3.67 12.44
CA ARG A 345 -2.29 -3.43 13.88
C ARG A 345 -2.84 -2.04 14.09
N LEU A 346 -3.90 -1.94 14.88
CA LEU A 346 -4.54 -0.69 15.26
C LEU A 346 -4.46 -0.54 16.78
N ALA A 347 -3.64 0.38 17.29
CA ALA A 347 -3.47 0.63 18.73
C ALA A 347 -3.20 -0.66 19.53
N GLY A 348 -2.21 -1.44 19.08
CA GLY A 348 -1.88 -2.72 19.70
C GLY A 348 -2.79 -3.91 19.33
N LEU A 349 -3.93 -3.69 18.65
CA LEU A 349 -4.86 -4.76 18.26
C LEU A 349 -4.62 -5.23 16.83
N THR A 350 -4.37 -6.52 16.64
CA THR A 350 -4.42 -7.13 15.32
C THR A 350 -5.84 -7.00 14.76
N THR A 351 -5.95 -6.42 13.57
CA THR A 351 -7.21 -6.19 12.88
C THR A 351 -7.10 -6.72 11.46
N THR A 352 -7.94 -7.70 11.14
CA THR A 352 -8.07 -8.24 9.78
C THR A 352 -9.31 -7.66 9.13
N ILE A 353 -9.14 -7.11 7.93
CA ILE A 353 -10.20 -6.51 7.12
C ILE A 353 -10.31 -7.31 5.83
N ILE A 354 -11.49 -7.84 5.57
CA ILE A 354 -11.77 -8.81 4.50
C ILE A 354 -12.93 -8.29 3.66
N GLY A 355 -12.80 -8.29 2.34
CA GLY A 355 -13.85 -7.88 1.42
C GLY A 355 -14.31 -6.44 1.66
N THR A 356 -15.60 -6.20 1.49
CA THR A 356 -16.23 -4.88 1.63
C THR A 356 -16.75 -4.67 3.05
N VAL A 357 -16.29 -3.63 3.76
CA VAL A 357 -16.59 -3.44 5.19
C VAL A 357 -17.01 -2.02 5.63
N GLY A 358 -17.00 -1.07 4.71
CA GLY A 358 -17.21 0.36 4.94
C GLY A 358 -18.31 0.92 4.06
N GLY A 359 -18.77 2.14 4.36
CA GLY A 359 -19.85 2.78 3.62
C GLY A 359 -19.55 4.23 3.30
N GLY A 360 -20.03 4.68 2.15
CA GLY A 360 -19.98 6.08 1.73
C GLY A 360 -18.73 6.48 0.94
N ARG A 361 -18.79 7.66 0.33
CA ARG A 361 -17.64 8.32 -0.30
C ARG A 361 -17.01 9.27 0.70
N ASP A 362 -15.69 9.32 0.72
CA ASP A 362 -14.94 10.35 1.44
C ASP A 362 -14.44 11.39 0.43
N ASP A 363 -15.19 12.48 0.30
CA ASP A 363 -14.89 13.56 -0.65
C ASP A 363 -13.58 14.29 -0.28
N ASP A 364 -13.15 14.20 0.97
CA ASP A 364 -11.91 14.82 1.45
C ASP A 364 -10.66 13.98 1.13
N LEU A 365 -10.86 12.73 0.70
CA LEU A 365 -9.78 11.79 0.47
C LEU A 365 -9.20 11.97 -0.94
N VAL A 366 -8.00 12.54 -0.97
CA VAL A 366 -7.27 12.90 -2.20
C VAL A 366 -6.81 11.68 -3.02
N GLY A 367 -6.78 10.49 -2.41
CA GLY A 367 -6.48 9.21 -3.04
C GLY A 367 -6.43 8.07 -2.03
N ILE A 368 -6.50 6.82 -2.49
CA ILE A 368 -6.56 5.63 -1.63
C ILE A 368 -5.34 5.59 -0.71
N ALA A 369 -5.51 5.68 0.61
CA ALA A 369 -4.40 5.61 1.54
C ALA A 369 -3.80 4.20 1.62
N ARG A 370 -2.56 4.07 2.14
CA ARG A 370 -2.00 2.75 2.45
C ARG A 370 -2.95 2.02 3.40
N GLY A 371 -3.27 0.79 3.01
CA GLY A 371 -4.17 -0.05 3.79
C GLY A 371 -5.59 0.47 3.77
N ASP A 372 -5.99 1.23 2.75
CA ASP A 372 -7.36 1.53 2.34
C ASP A 372 -7.51 0.95 0.93
N SER A 373 -8.72 0.55 0.52
CA SER A 373 -8.98 -0.01 -0.80
C SER A 373 -10.36 0.43 -1.26
N GLU A 374 -10.54 0.67 -2.56
CA GLU A 374 -11.85 1.07 -3.11
C GLU A 374 -12.96 0.07 -2.79
N VAL A 375 -12.61 -1.21 -2.66
CA VAL A 375 -13.59 -2.26 -2.28
C VAL A 375 -14.15 -2.10 -0.90
N TRP A 376 -13.40 -1.50 0.02
CA TRP A 376 -13.89 -1.35 1.38
C TRP A 376 -15.06 -0.39 1.45
N ARG A 377 -15.32 0.43 0.42
CA ARG A 377 -16.22 1.59 0.51
C ARG A 377 -17.62 1.36 -0.06
N ASP A 378 -17.81 0.30 -0.84
CA ASP A 378 -19.04 0.06 -1.59
C ASP A 378 -19.85 -1.11 -0.99
N LEU A 379 -20.83 -0.85 -0.12
CA LEU A 379 -21.79 -1.86 0.37
C LEU A 379 -23.13 -1.75 -0.38
N PRO A 380 -23.44 -2.60 -1.38
CA PRO A 380 -24.69 -2.42 -2.10
C PRO A 380 -25.90 -2.89 -1.27
N HIS A 381 -25.82 -4.06 -0.61
CA HIS A 381 -26.98 -4.71 0.04
C HIS A 381 -26.57 -5.72 1.14
N ALA A 382 -25.88 -5.28 2.20
CA ALA A 382 -25.45 -6.17 3.28
C ALA A 382 -25.89 -5.69 4.68
N ILE A 383 -26.22 -6.64 5.55
CA ILE A 383 -26.55 -6.39 6.97
C ILE A 383 -25.28 -6.57 7.79
N ALA A 384 -24.98 -5.60 8.66
CA ALA A 384 -23.88 -5.70 9.60
C ALA A 384 -24.32 -6.53 10.84
N CYS A 385 -23.59 -7.60 11.15
CA CYS A 385 -23.82 -8.44 12.33
C CYS A 385 -22.55 -8.55 13.15
N GLN A 386 -22.64 -8.49 14.48
CA GLN A 386 -21.46 -8.36 15.32
C GLN A 386 -21.52 -9.11 16.64
N THR A 387 -20.36 -9.54 17.13
CA THR A 387 -20.18 -10.07 18.49
C THR A 387 -19.09 -9.32 19.24
N HIS A 388 -19.24 -9.24 20.55
CA HIS A 388 -18.34 -8.50 21.44
C HIS A 388 -17.93 -9.37 22.62
N VAL A 389 -16.62 -9.55 22.80
CA VAL A 389 -16.02 -10.14 24.00
C VAL A 389 -14.78 -9.31 24.36
N ASP A 390 -14.90 -8.45 25.37
CA ASP A 390 -13.88 -7.50 25.82
C ASP A 390 -13.35 -6.56 24.72
N VAL A 391 -12.12 -6.77 24.24
CA VAL A 391 -11.49 -6.00 23.14
C VAL A 391 -11.58 -6.73 21.80
N ASN A 392 -12.08 -7.97 21.80
CA ASN A 392 -12.25 -8.78 20.60
C ASN A 392 -13.61 -8.47 19.97
N ARG A 393 -13.59 -8.24 18.66
CA ARG A 393 -14.79 -7.89 17.90
C ARG A 393 -14.75 -8.51 16.53
N VAL A 394 -15.89 -9.06 16.12
CA VAL A 394 -16.11 -9.54 14.76
C VAL A 394 -17.33 -8.82 14.23
N ARG A 395 -17.20 -8.19 13.07
CA ARG A 395 -18.31 -7.61 12.31
C ARG A 395 -18.36 -8.27 10.93
N LEU A 396 -19.50 -8.81 10.57
CA LEU A 396 -19.76 -9.41 9.26
C LEU A 396 -20.63 -8.49 8.42
N MET A 397 -20.37 -8.47 7.12
CA MET A 397 -21.26 -7.91 6.12
C MET A 397 -21.98 -9.06 5.42
N VAL A 398 -23.23 -9.28 5.83
CA VAL A 398 -24.06 -10.41 5.42
C VAL A 398 -24.92 -9.99 4.23
N GLY A 399 -24.58 -10.46 3.03
CA GLY A 399 -25.40 -10.30 1.83
C GLY A 399 -26.62 -11.23 1.82
N GLU A 400 -27.31 -11.30 0.69
CA GLU A 400 -28.46 -12.20 0.53
C GLU A 400 -28.06 -13.68 0.51
N ARG A 401 -26.98 -14.00 -0.20
CA ARG A 401 -26.50 -15.38 -0.38
C ARG A 401 -25.08 -15.61 0.10
N THR A 402 -24.27 -14.56 0.25
CA THR A 402 -22.84 -14.68 0.56
C THR A 402 -22.44 -13.66 1.64
N LEU A 403 -21.30 -13.90 2.29
CA LEU A 403 -20.63 -12.86 3.05
C LEU A 403 -19.87 -11.96 2.07
N VAL A 404 -20.06 -10.64 2.16
CA VAL A 404 -19.38 -9.68 1.27
C VAL A 404 -18.15 -9.06 1.93
N GLY A 405 -18.03 -9.15 3.26
CA GLY A 405 -16.87 -8.68 3.99
C GLY A 405 -16.93 -8.97 5.48
N ALA A 406 -15.81 -8.74 6.18
CA ALA A 406 -15.71 -8.85 7.62
C ALA A 406 -14.56 -8.03 8.20
N ILE A 407 -14.73 -7.59 9.45
CA ILE A 407 -13.66 -7.06 10.31
C ILE A 407 -13.48 -7.99 11.50
N VAL A 408 -12.24 -8.37 11.79
CA VAL A 408 -11.84 -9.22 12.92
C VAL A 408 -10.78 -8.50 13.74
N MET A 409 -11.17 -7.91 14.87
CA MET A 409 -10.29 -7.21 15.81
C MET A 409 -9.95 -8.11 17.01
N GLY A 410 -8.66 -8.16 17.38
CA GLY A 410 -8.17 -8.94 18.51
C GLY A 410 -7.93 -10.41 18.14
N ASP A 411 -8.73 -11.33 18.68
CA ASP A 411 -8.66 -12.76 18.37
C ASP A 411 -8.87 -13.04 16.88
N GLN A 412 -7.85 -13.64 16.25
CA GLN A 412 -7.80 -13.90 14.81
C GLN A 412 -8.34 -15.28 14.41
N THR A 413 -8.95 -16.03 15.33
CA THR A 413 -9.47 -17.38 15.07
C THR A 413 -10.41 -17.44 13.86
N LEU A 414 -11.21 -16.40 13.63
CA LEU A 414 -12.14 -16.34 12.49
C LEU A 414 -11.54 -15.76 11.20
N SER A 415 -10.31 -15.22 11.22
CA SER A 415 -9.74 -14.52 10.07
C SER A 415 -9.60 -15.44 8.85
N GLN A 416 -9.08 -16.65 9.02
CA GLN A 416 -8.98 -17.62 7.93
C GLN A 416 -10.35 -18.17 7.48
N PRO A 417 -11.23 -18.65 8.39
CA PRO A 417 -12.58 -19.07 7.99
C PRO A 417 -13.32 -18.01 7.16
N LEU A 418 -13.32 -16.76 7.62
CA LEU A 418 -13.99 -15.68 6.92
C LEU A 418 -13.32 -15.34 5.60
N GLN A 419 -11.99 -15.36 5.53
CA GLN A 419 -11.28 -15.16 4.27
C GLN A 419 -11.70 -16.18 3.22
N GLU A 420 -11.74 -17.47 3.57
CA GLU A 420 -12.12 -18.54 2.65
C GLU A 420 -13.59 -18.40 2.23
N LEU A 421 -14.52 -18.21 3.18
CA LEU A 421 -15.94 -18.07 2.88
C LEU A 421 -16.25 -16.87 1.96
N ILE A 422 -15.62 -15.71 2.21
CA ILE A 422 -15.83 -14.49 1.43
C ILE A 422 -15.15 -14.60 0.06
N THR A 423 -13.92 -15.15 -0.01
CA THR A 423 -13.18 -15.27 -1.27
C THR A 423 -13.84 -16.25 -2.23
N GLU A 424 -14.34 -17.37 -1.71
CA GLU A 424 -14.99 -18.41 -2.50
C GLU A 424 -16.48 -18.14 -2.73
N GLN A 425 -17.01 -17.01 -2.25
CA GLN A 425 -18.42 -16.62 -2.35
C GLN A 425 -19.39 -17.74 -1.92
N VAL A 426 -19.09 -18.38 -0.78
CA VAL A 426 -19.84 -19.54 -0.29
C VAL A 426 -21.30 -19.17 0.02
N ASP A 427 -22.23 -20.03 -0.40
CA ASP A 427 -23.67 -19.85 -0.15
C ASP A 427 -24.00 -20.03 1.35
N ILE A 428 -24.27 -18.92 2.03
CA ILE A 428 -24.61 -18.88 3.45
C ILE A 428 -26.11 -18.99 3.73
N THR A 429 -26.97 -19.23 2.73
CA THR A 429 -28.44 -19.21 2.91
C THR A 429 -28.91 -20.08 4.09
N ARG A 430 -28.25 -21.23 4.30
CA ARG A 430 -28.57 -22.17 5.41
C ARG A 430 -28.29 -21.60 6.80
N VAL A 431 -27.31 -20.70 6.93
CA VAL A 431 -26.89 -20.11 8.22
C VAL A 431 -27.22 -18.62 8.33
N ARG A 432 -27.72 -18.00 7.26
CA ARG A 432 -27.96 -16.55 7.18
C ARG A 432 -28.86 -16.04 8.31
N THR A 433 -29.99 -16.69 8.58
CA THR A 433 -30.91 -16.29 9.65
C THR A 433 -30.23 -16.32 11.02
N ALA A 434 -29.39 -17.33 11.27
CA ALA A 434 -28.61 -17.44 12.50
C ALA A 434 -27.56 -16.32 12.59
N LEU A 435 -26.87 -15.99 11.49
CA LEU A 435 -25.90 -14.90 11.45
C LEU A 435 -26.56 -13.53 11.72
N VAL A 436 -27.74 -13.27 11.14
CA VAL A 436 -28.47 -12.01 11.31
C VAL A 436 -29.10 -11.87 12.70
N GLY A 437 -29.56 -12.97 13.30
CA GLY A 437 -30.21 -12.97 14.61
C GLY A 437 -29.28 -13.11 15.83
N ALA A 438 -27.97 -13.37 15.63
CA ALA A 438 -27.07 -13.76 16.71
C ALA A 438 -26.60 -12.58 17.58
N ASN A 439 -27.24 -12.36 18.72
CA ASN A 439 -26.66 -11.63 19.86
C ASN A 439 -25.71 -12.54 20.67
N GLY A 440 -24.57 -12.96 20.09
CA GLY A 440 -23.46 -13.55 20.86
C GLY A 440 -22.89 -14.91 20.39
N THR A 441 -23.52 -15.63 19.45
CA THR A 441 -23.08 -16.98 19.01
C THR A 441 -22.45 -17.04 17.61
N LEU A 442 -22.18 -15.88 17.00
CA LEU A 442 -21.70 -15.75 15.61
C LEU A 442 -20.44 -16.58 15.33
N SER A 443 -19.47 -16.58 16.24
CA SER A 443 -18.20 -17.30 16.08
C SER A 443 -18.41 -18.82 15.98
N GLY A 444 -19.28 -19.39 16.82
CA GLY A 444 -19.59 -20.83 16.80
C GLY A 444 -20.26 -21.23 15.51
N VAL A 445 -21.33 -20.51 15.11
CA VAL A 445 -22.05 -20.74 13.86
C VAL A 445 -21.11 -20.70 12.65
N LEU A 446 -20.21 -19.71 12.60
CA LEU A 446 -19.25 -19.58 11.50
C LEU A 446 -18.22 -20.72 11.47
N VAL A 447 -17.65 -21.10 12.61
CA VAL A 447 -16.63 -22.14 12.68
C VAL A 447 -17.22 -23.48 12.26
N ASP A 448 -18.40 -23.83 12.75
CA ASP A 448 -19.05 -25.11 12.43
C ASP A 448 -19.45 -25.14 10.94
N PHE A 449 -20.09 -24.08 10.45
CA PHE A 449 -20.44 -23.96 9.03
C PHE A 449 -19.23 -24.07 8.10
N TRP A 450 -18.13 -23.40 8.44
CA TRP A 450 -16.91 -23.43 7.66
C TRP A 450 -16.24 -24.81 7.66
N LYS A 451 -16.23 -25.51 8.80
CA LYS A 451 -15.71 -26.89 8.88
C LYS A 451 -16.53 -27.83 8.00
N ASP A 452 -17.85 -27.78 8.09
CA ASP A 452 -18.75 -28.60 7.28
C ASP A 452 -18.54 -28.33 5.78
N TRP A 453 -18.46 -27.06 5.39
CA TRP A 453 -18.16 -26.66 4.01
C TRP A 453 -16.80 -27.19 3.52
N ARG A 454 -15.73 -27.04 4.32
CA ARG A 454 -14.40 -27.56 3.98
C ARG A 454 -14.38 -29.09 3.83
N GLN A 455 -15.06 -29.81 4.71
CA GLN A 455 -15.17 -31.27 4.61
C GLN A 455 -15.91 -31.69 3.34
N SER A 456 -16.97 -30.96 2.96
CA SER A 456 -17.73 -31.26 1.73
C SER A 456 -16.95 -31.04 0.43
N ARG A 457 -15.82 -30.31 0.46
CA ARG A 457 -14.89 -30.13 -0.67
C ARG A 457 -13.77 -31.17 -0.72
N ALA A 458 -13.48 -31.82 0.40
CA ALA A 458 -12.40 -32.81 0.50
C ALA A 458 -12.86 -34.23 0.10
N ASN A 459 -14.17 -34.46 0.11
CA ASN A 459 -14.85 -35.65 -0.41
C ASN A 459 -15.39 -35.35 -1.81
#